data_AF-A0ABD1X9J8-F1
#
_entry.id   AF-A0ABD1X9J8-F1
#
_cell.length_a   1.000
_cell.length_b   1.000
_cell.length_c   1.000
_cell.angle_alpha   90.00
_cell.angle_beta   90.00
_cell.angle_gamma   90.00
#
_symmetry.space_group_name_H-M   'P 1'
#
loop_
_entity.id
_entity.type
_entity.pdbx_description
1 polymer ?
#
loop_
_entity_poly.entity_id
_entity_poly.type
_entity_poly.pdbx_seq_one_letter_code
_entity_poly.pdbx_strand_id
1 'polypeptide(L)'
;MGSKSGKEFNSMLKWKAEFGTQLHSCVMFGAKSCIERSANEEILRQNDESLLDTEVIADGELKLRIVWTISCLIVASARHYLIQEIVKEHKLIDKIVVTDESDQGKLCMNREQIEEFRQFNSKESLLENRTKLPALRMKMWYLEKLELPDSGRTMEGATLVVIRAVGGGGEVVKGKSDSDLVADAFKGGREDKVVEEALRKLMTTKRCYTLEMNAF
;
A
#
# COMPACT_ATOMS: atom_id res chain seq x y z
N MET A 1 19.73 -8.91 -36.69
CA MET A 1 18.34 -8.65 -36.24
C MET A 1 18.26 -9.02 -34.77
N GLY A 2 18.30 -8.03 -33.88
CA GLY A 2 18.23 -8.26 -32.43
C GLY A 2 16.79 -8.10 -31.95
N SER A 3 16.18 -9.19 -31.50
CA SER A 3 14.90 -9.16 -30.79
C SER A 3 15.08 -8.35 -29.50
N LYS A 4 14.47 -7.17 -29.42
CA LYS A 4 14.27 -6.49 -28.14
C LYS A 4 13.19 -7.26 -27.40
N SER A 5 13.60 -8.17 -26.52
CA SER A 5 12.69 -8.78 -25.55
C SER A 5 12.11 -7.66 -24.70
N GLY A 6 10.80 -7.40 -24.82
CA GLY A 6 10.10 -6.55 -23.86
C GLY A 6 10.38 -7.11 -22.47
N LYS A 7 10.97 -6.28 -21.61
CA LYS A 7 11.32 -6.72 -20.26
C LYS A 7 10.03 -6.76 -19.45
N GLU A 8 9.41 -7.92 -19.37
CA GLU A 8 8.31 -8.16 -18.44
C GLU A 8 8.86 -8.02 -17.02
N PHE A 9 8.33 -7.06 -16.25
CA PHE A 9 8.55 -7.04 -14.83
C PHE A 9 7.50 -7.93 -14.18
N ASN A 10 7.97 -8.98 -13.50
CA ASN A 10 7.15 -9.83 -12.63
C ASN A 10 6.31 -8.94 -11.69
N SER A 11 5.15 -9.47 -11.28
CA SER A 11 4.17 -8.82 -10.40
C SER A 11 4.79 -7.82 -9.43
N MET A 12 4.31 -6.58 -9.44
CA MET A 12 4.81 -5.52 -8.58
C MET A 12 3.89 -5.41 -7.36
N LEU A 13 4.47 -5.38 -6.15
CA LEU A 13 3.75 -5.15 -4.92
C LEU A 13 4.62 -4.32 -3.98
N LYS A 14 4.13 -3.15 -3.58
CA LYS A 14 4.75 -2.29 -2.59
C LYS A 14 3.73 -1.90 -1.52
N TRP A 15 4.18 -1.78 -0.28
CA TRP A 15 3.33 -1.36 0.82
C TRP A 15 4.09 -0.59 1.90
N LYS A 16 3.37 0.29 2.58
CA LYS A 16 3.83 0.99 3.78
C LYS A 16 2.77 0.89 4.86
N ALA A 17 3.17 0.47 6.05
CA ALA A 17 2.33 0.45 7.24
C ALA A 17 2.89 1.37 8.32
N GLU A 18 2.02 2.14 8.95
CA GLU A 18 2.32 3.01 10.07
C GLU A 18 1.66 2.44 11.33
N PHE A 19 2.45 2.27 12.39
CA PHE A 19 2.00 1.70 13.65
C PHE A 19 2.26 2.67 14.80
N GLY A 20 1.31 2.73 15.74
CA GLY A 20 1.53 3.20 17.11
C GLY A 20 1.49 1.99 18.04
N THR A 21 0.55 1.98 18.98
CA THR A 21 0.20 0.76 19.72
C THR A 21 -0.38 -0.31 18.81
N GLN A 22 -1.20 0.14 17.86
CA GLN A 22 -1.89 -0.68 16.87
C GLN A 22 -1.63 -0.10 15.48
N LEU A 23 -2.15 -0.77 14.44
CA LEU A 23 -2.08 -0.26 13.07
C LEU A 23 -2.81 1.09 12.97
N HIS A 24 -2.12 2.14 12.55
CA HIS A 24 -2.73 3.44 12.26
C HIS A 24 -3.18 3.52 10.81
N SER A 25 -2.28 3.17 9.88
CA SER A 25 -2.59 3.14 8.46
C SER A 25 -1.75 2.12 7.71
N CYS A 26 -2.25 1.62 6.58
CA CYS A 26 -1.48 0.81 5.64
C CYS A 26 -1.88 1.17 4.21
N VAL A 27 -0.89 1.48 3.37
CA VAL A 27 -1.08 1.77 1.95
C VAL A 27 -0.39 0.67 1.16
N MET A 28 -1.08 0.11 0.18
CA MET A 28 -0.56 -0.94 -0.69
C MET A 28 -0.82 -0.57 -2.14
N PHE A 29 0.16 -0.83 -2.99
CA PHE A 29 0.05 -0.68 -4.42
C PHE A 29 0.61 -1.92 -5.09
N GLY A 30 -0.11 -2.45 -6.07
CA GLY A 30 0.39 -3.58 -6.82
C GLY A 30 -0.25 -3.74 -8.19
N ALA A 31 0.43 -4.49 -9.04
CA ALA A 31 -0.01 -4.86 -10.38
C ALA A 31 0.41 -6.30 -10.67
N LYS A 32 -0.42 -7.04 -11.39
CA LYS A 32 -0.16 -8.44 -11.79
C LYS A 32 1.03 -8.51 -12.76
N SER A 33 1.12 -7.55 -13.66
CA SER A 33 2.20 -7.40 -14.61
C SER A 33 2.46 -5.92 -14.89
N CYS A 34 3.70 -5.59 -15.25
CA CYS A 34 4.07 -4.27 -15.77
C CYS A 34 4.97 -4.47 -16.99
N ILE A 35 4.48 -4.03 -18.14
CA ILE A 35 5.09 -4.30 -19.45
C ILE A 35 5.45 -2.97 -20.12
N GLU A 36 6.65 -2.89 -20.68
CA GLU A 36 7.07 -1.75 -21.52
C GLU A 36 6.36 -1.81 -22.88
N ARG A 37 5.71 -0.71 -23.27
CA ARG A 37 5.05 -0.60 -24.58
C ARG A 37 6.12 -0.47 -25.65
N SER A 38 6.02 -1.28 -26.71
CA SER A 38 6.86 -1.11 -27.88
C SER A 38 6.29 -0.02 -28.78
N ALA A 39 7.15 0.78 -29.42
CA ALA A 39 6.75 1.88 -30.31
C ALA A 39 5.85 1.42 -31.49
N ASN A 40 5.84 0.12 -31.83
CA ASN A 40 5.03 -0.42 -32.91
C ASN A 40 3.56 -0.68 -32.51
N GLU A 41 3.23 -0.74 -31.21
CA GLU A 41 1.84 -0.96 -30.75
C GLU A 41 1.03 0.33 -30.64
N GLU A 42 1.68 1.49 -30.59
CA GLU A 42 0.99 2.80 -30.53
C GLU A 42 0.26 3.15 -31.82
N ILE A 43 0.76 2.68 -32.97
CA ILE A 43 0.21 3.00 -34.30
C ILE A 43 -1.11 2.25 -34.57
N LEU A 44 -1.34 1.09 -33.93
CA LEU A 44 -2.52 0.25 -34.19
C LEU A 44 -3.70 0.51 -33.25
N ARG A 45 -3.53 1.31 -32.18
CA ARG A 45 -4.53 1.46 -31.11
C ARG A 45 -5.29 2.78 -31.10
N GLN A 46 -5.06 3.67 -32.07
CA GLN A 46 -5.74 4.97 -32.14
C GLN A 46 -7.26 4.91 -32.41
N ASN A 47 -7.87 3.72 -32.52
CA ASN A 47 -9.28 3.56 -32.90
C ASN A 47 -10.20 2.90 -31.85
N ASP A 48 -9.79 2.71 -30.59
CA ASP A 48 -10.69 2.19 -29.55
C ASP A 48 -10.78 3.15 -28.34
N GLU A 49 -11.26 4.37 -28.61
CA GLU A 49 -11.91 5.20 -27.59
C GLU A 49 -13.32 4.68 -27.33
N SER A 50 -13.43 3.54 -26.67
CA SER A 50 -14.69 3.05 -26.10
C SER A 50 -14.37 1.83 -25.27
N LEU A 51 -14.39 1.96 -23.95
CA LEU A 51 -14.71 0.94 -22.92
C LEU A 51 -14.20 1.35 -21.52
N LEU A 52 -14.17 2.64 -21.19
CA LEU A 52 -13.97 3.10 -19.80
C LEU A 52 -15.23 2.99 -18.93
N ASP A 53 -16.11 2.04 -19.24
CA ASP A 53 -17.32 1.79 -18.47
C ASP A 53 -17.41 0.32 -18.04
N THR A 54 -17.20 0.13 -16.73
CA THR A 54 -17.81 -0.92 -15.90
C THR A 54 -17.15 -2.30 -15.86
N GLU A 55 -15.83 -2.39 -15.74
CA GLU A 55 -15.22 -3.68 -15.34
C GLU A 55 -15.36 -3.90 -13.83
N VAL A 56 -16.30 -4.77 -13.46
CA VAL A 56 -16.39 -5.38 -12.13
C VAL A 56 -15.20 -6.32 -11.95
N ILE A 57 -14.48 -6.23 -10.84
CA ILE A 57 -13.36 -7.13 -10.55
C ILE A 57 -13.85 -8.59 -10.62
N ALA A 58 -13.24 -9.38 -11.51
CA ALA A 58 -13.49 -10.81 -11.60
C ALA A 58 -13.12 -11.52 -10.27
N ASP A 59 -13.85 -12.57 -9.87
CA ASP A 59 -13.67 -13.24 -8.58
C ASP A 59 -12.22 -13.72 -8.33
N GLY A 60 -11.57 -14.32 -9.34
CA GLY A 60 -10.18 -14.76 -9.22
C GLY A 60 -9.21 -13.60 -9.01
N GLU A 61 -9.45 -12.47 -9.67
CA GLU A 61 -8.67 -11.26 -9.49
C GLU A 61 -8.92 -10.69 -8.09
N LEU A 62 -10.17 -10.57 -7.62
CA LEU A 62 -10.47 -10.12 -6.26
C LEU A 62 -9.79 -10.98 -5.18
N LYS A 63 -9.83 -12.31 -5.33
CA LYS A 63 -9.15 -13.26 -4.43
C LYS A 63 -7.65 -13.00 -4.33
N LEU A 64 -6.99 -12.71 -5.46
CA LEU A 64 -5.56 -12.37 -5.46
C LEU A 64 -5.27 -11.13 -4.60
N ARG A 65 -6.12 -10.10 -4.66
CA ARG A 65 -5.90 -8.83 -3.92
C ARG A 65 -6.21 -9.01 -2.44
N ILE A 66 -7.17 -9.87 -2.10
CA ILE A 66 -7.40 -10.31 -0.72
C ILE A 66 -6.13 -10.99 -0.18
N VAL A 67 -5.56 -11.94 -0.93
CA VAL A 67 -4.32 -12.64 -0.53
C VAL A 67 -3.16 -11.66 -0.37
N TRP A 68 -2.96 -10.73 -1.31
CA TRP A 68 -1.92 -9.69 -1.20
C TRP A 68 -2.12 -8.84 0.05
N THR A 69 -3.35 -8.40 0.31
CA THR A 69 -3.69 -7.54 1.44
C THR A 69 -3.42 -8.25 2.77
N ILE A 70 -3.91 -9.48 2.93
CA ILE A 70 -3.69 -10.28 4.14
C ILE A 70 -2.20 -10.55 4.34
N SER A 71 -1.48 -10.93 3.27
CA SER A 71 -0.05 -11.23 3.35
C SER A 71 0.76 -10.01 3.81
N CYS A 72 0.49 -8.84 3.22
CA CYS A 72 1.17 -7.60 3.61
C CYS A 72 0.85 -7.22 5.07
N LEU A 73 -0.39 -7.38 5.52
CA LEU A 73 -0.76 -7.11 6.92
C LEU A 73 -0.09 -8.08 7.91
N ILE A 74 0.06 -9.35 7.55
CA ILE A 74 0.79 -10.34 8.36
C ILE A 74 2.25 -9.93 8.49
N VAL A 75 2.92 -9.60 7.38
CA VAL A 75 4.34 -9.20 7.39
C VAL A 75 4.51 -7.87 8.15
N ALA A 76 3.60 -6.91 7.97
CA ALA A 76 3.58 -5.66 8.73
C ALA A 76 3.45 -5.91 10.24
N SER A 77 2.53 -6.78 10.64
CA SER A 77 2.30 -7.14 12.05
C SER A 77 3.48 -7.90 12.65
N ALA A 78 4.13 -8.79 11.88
CA ALA A 78 5.34 -9.48 12.31
C ALA A 78 6.50 -8.51 12.53
N ARG A 79 6.69 -7.54 11.63
CA ARG A 79 7.69 -6.47 11.81
C ARG A 79 7.37 -5.61 13.03
N HIS A 80 6.09 -5.27 13.23
CA HIS A 80 5.65 -4.53 14.41
C HIS A 80 5.97 -5.29 15.69
N TYR A 81 5.66 -6.58 15.75
CA TYR A 81 5.98 -7.45 16.88
C TYR A 81 7.49 -7.47 17.21
N LEU A 82 8.34 -7.62 16.19
CA LEU A 82 9.79 -7.68 16.40
C LEU A 82 10.39 -6.38 16.94
N ILE A 83 9.86 -5.22 16.56
CA ILE A 83 10.37 -3.93 17.04
C ILE A 83 9.89 -3.56 18.44
N GLN A 84 8.88 -4.25 18.99
CA GLN A 84 8.29 -3.91 20.29
C GLN A 84 9.34 -3.87 21.40
N GLU A 85 10.20 -4.88 21.47
CA GLU A 85 11.27 -4.94 22.47
C GLU A 85 12.31 -3.85 22.25
N ILE A 86 12.68 -3.57 20.99
CA ILE A 86 13.62 -2.49 20.63
C ILE A 86 13.08 -1.13 21.12
N VAL A 87 11.79 -0.85 20.91
CA VAL A 87 11.13 0.39 21.36
C VAL A 87 11.08 0.48 22.89
N LYS A 88 10.90 -0.65 23.58
CA LYS A 88 10.88 -0.72 25.04
C LYS A 88 12.26 -0.48 25.64
N GLU A 89 13.29 -1.11 25.10
CA GLU A 89 14.68 -1.02 25.60
C GLU A 89 15.30 0.35 25.33
N HIS A 90 15.13 0.89 24.12
CA HIS A 90 15.82 2.10 23.70
C HIS A 90 14.92 3.35 23.76
N LYS A 91 14.96 4.05 24.90
CA LYS A 91 14.09 5.23 25.17
C LYS A 91 14.36 6.45 24.30
N LEU A 92 15.54 6.56 23.70
CA LEU A 92 15.93 7.71 22.87
C LEU A 92 15.46 7.62 21.41
N ILE A 93 14.92 6.48 20.97
CA ILE A 93 14.40 6.33 19.61
C ILE A 93 13.17 7.22 19.43
N ASP A 94 13.19 8.05 18.38
CA ASP A 94 12.12 8.95 17.95
C ASP A 94 11.56 8.61 16.57
N LYS A 95 12.20 7.72 15.82
CA LYS A 95 11.74 7.24 14.52
C LYS A 95 12.24 5.82 14.23
N ILE A 96 11.35 4.98 13.72
CA ILE A 96 11.67 3.63 13.25
C ILE A 96 11.20 3.47 11.80
N VAL A 97 12.07 2.89 10.98
CA VAL A 97 11.74 2.48 9.62
C VAL A 97 12.36 1.11 9.39
N VAL A 98 11.52 0.10 9.11
CA VAL A 98 11.96 -1.27 8.79
C VAL A 98 11.52 -1.59 7.37
N THR A 99 12.46 -1.98 6.52
CA THR A 99 12.20 -2.37 5.13
C THR A 99 12.92 -3.66 4.77
N ASP A 100 12.43 -4.37 3.74
CA ASP A 100 13.15 -5.47 3.12
C ASP A 100 14.21 -4.96 2.11
N GLU A 101 15.03 -5.90 1.63
CA GLU A 101 16.14 -5.64 0.69
C GLU A 101 15.69 -5.02 -0.64
N SER A 102 14.45 -5.27 -1.03
CA SER A 102 13.86 -4.83 -2.30
C SER A 102 13.04 -3.55 -2.16
N ASP A 103 12.96 -2.97 -0.95
CA ASP A 103 12.11 -1.81 -0.64
C ASP A 103 10.64 -2.05 -1.07
N GLN A 104 10.18 -3.29 -0.98
CA GLN A 104 8.80 -3.66 -1.27
C GLN A 104 7.89 -3.30 -0.10
N GLY A 105 8.22 -3.74 1.10
CA GLY A 105 7.40 -3.53 2.28
C GLY A 105 8.08 -2.69 3.34
N LYS A 106 7.39 -1.68 3.86
CA LYS A 106 7.93 -0.75 4.86
C LYS A 106 7.04 -0.63 6.09
N LEU A 107 7.60 -0.85 7.27
CA LEU A 107 6.98 -0.45 8.54
C LEU A 107 7.60 0.86 9.03
N CYS A 108 6.77 1.80 9.46
CA CYS A 108 7.20 3.08 10.02
C CYS A 108 6.55 3.34 11.38
N MET A 109 7.31 3.96 12.28
CA MET A 109 6.79 4.63 13.48
C MET A 109 7.47 5.99 13.63
N ASN A 110 6.70 7.05 13.82
CA ASN A 110 7.19 8.36 14.21
C ASN A 110 7.27 8.51 15.73
N ARG A 111 7.66 9.69 16.19
CA ARG A 111 7.87 9.97 17.60
C ARG A 111 6.57 9.80 18.40
N GLU A 112 5.48 10.37 17.90
CA GLU A 112 4.18 10.33 18.56
C GLU A 112 3.67 8.89 18.70
N GLN A 113 3.83 8.09 17.64
CA GLN A 113 3.49 6.67 17.60
C GLN A 113 4.32 5.82 18.58
N ILE A 114 5.61 6.12 18.72
CA ILE A 114 6.50 5.46 19.68
C ILE A 114 6.09 5.82 21.11
N GLU A 115 5.78 7.09 21.37
CA GLU A 115 5.32 7.55 22.68
C GLU A 115 3.98 6.91 23.05
N GLU A 116 3.02 6.83 22.11
CA GLU A 116 1.74 6.11 22.26
C GLU A 116 1.98 4.63 22.65
N PHE A 117 2.82 3.92 21.90
CA PHE A 117 3.14 2.52 22.15
C PHE A 117 3.74 2.30 23.55
N ARG A 118 4.64 3.19 24.00
CA ARG A 118 5.27 3.11 25.32
C ARG A 118 4.28 3.38 26.45
N GLN A 119 3.36 4.32 26.27
CA GLN A 119 2.33 4.62 27.26
C GLN A 119 1.35 3.45 27.42
N PHE A 120 0.97 2.79 26.33
CA PHE A 120 0.05 1.66 26.37
C PHE A 120 0.67 0.43 27.06
N ASN A 121 1.91 0.05 26.71
CA ASN A 121 2.60 -1.08 27.34
C ASN A 121 2.88 -0.89 28.84
N SER A 122 2.88 0.34 29.35
CA SER A 122 3.01 0.59 30.79
C SER A 122 1.76 0.19 31.60
N LYS A 123 0.61 -0.03 30.92
CA LYS A 123 -0.70 -0.29 31.53
C LYS A 123 -1.23 -1.72 31.34
N GLU A 124 -0.80 -2.43 30.29
CA GLU A 124 -1.21 -3.82 30.01
C GLU A 124 -0.08 -4.82 30.34
N SER A 125 -0.43 -5.97 30.92
CA SER A 125 0.52 -7.03 31.27
C SER A 125 0.98 -7.81 30.02
N LEU A 126 2.21 -8.35 30.09
CA LEU A 126 3.05 -8.96 29.05
C LEU A 126 2.48 -10.19 28.29
N LEU A 127 1.16 -10.43 28.31
CA LEU A 127 0.57 -11.69 27.84
C LEU A 127 -0.15 -11.58 26.48
N GLU A 128 -0.47 -10.38 26.01
CA GLU A 128 -1.10 -10.17 24.70
C GLU A 128 -0.05 -9.85 23.63
N ASN A 129 0.72 -10.87 23.24
CA ASN A 129 1.80 -10.79 22.24
C ASN A 129 1.29 -10.67 20.79
N ARG A 130 0.03 -10.28 20.57
CA ARG A 130 -0.53 -10.09 19.23
C ARG A 130 -0.80 -8.61 18.99
N THR A 131 -0.48 -8.17 17.78
CA THR A 131 -0.89 -6.83 17.34
C THR A 131 -2.41 -6.80 17.26
N LYS A 132 -3.06 -6.10 18.19
CA LYS A 132 -4.50 -5.84 18.15
C LYS A 132 -4.82 -4.97 16.93
N LEU A 133 -5.90 -5.28 16.21
CA LEU A 133 -6.34 -4.50 15.06
C LEU A 133 -7.54 -3.64 15.47
N PRO A 134 -7.46 -2.30 15.30
CA PRO A 134 -8.58 -1.43 15.63
C PRO A 134 -9.72 -1.67 14.63
N ALA A 135 -10.83 -0.97 14.79
CA ALA A 135 -11.76 -0.83 13.68
C ALA A 135 -11.00 -0.21 12.49
N LEU A 136 -11.15 -0.76 11.30
CA LEU A 136 -10.45 -0.33 10.10
C LEU A 136 -11.43 0.08 9.01
N ARG A 137 -11.11 1.17 8.31
CA ARG A 137 -11.71 1.52 7.04
C ARG A 137 -10.69 1.23 5.94
N MET A 138 -11.10 0.42 4.98
CA MET A 138 -10.33 0.09 3.80
C MET A 138 -10.99 0.69 2.57
N LYS A 139 -10.19 1.33 1.73
CA LYS A 139 -10.57 1.80 0.40
C LYS A 139 -9.69 1.14 -0.64
N MET A 140 -10.27 0.76 -1.78
CA MET A 140 -9.55 0.13 -2.87
C MET A 140 -9.95 0.74 -4.22
N TRP A 141 -8.94 1.10 -5.01
CA TRP A 141 -9.07 1.52 -6.40
C TRP A 141 -8.47 0.44 -7.29
N TYR A 142 -9.13 0.17 -8.41
CA TYR A 142 -8.77 -0.91 -9.31
C TYR A 142 -8.97 -0.51 -10.77
N LEU A 143 -8.01 -0.87 -11.62
CA LEU A 143 -8.12 -0.86 -13.07
C LEU A 143 -7.52 -2.16 -13.64
N GLU A 144 -8.28 -2.85 -14.49
CA GLU A 144 -7.82 -4.08 -15.14
C GLU A 144 -6.63 -3.81 -16.05
N LYS A 145 -6.66 -2.70 -16.78
CA LYS A 145 -5.56 -2.22 -17.60
C LYS A 145 -5.32 -0.74 -17.34
N LEU A 146 -4.12 -0.40 -16.90
CA LEU A 146 -3.69 0.96 -16.64
C LEU A 146 -2.53 1.32 -17.56
N GLU A 147 -2.82 2.17 -18.54
CA GLU A 147 -1.80 2.71 -19.43
C GLU A 147 -1.06 3.87 -18.74
N LEU A 148 0.26 3.89 -18.86
CA LEU A 148 1.17 4.87 -18.27
C LEU A 148 2.00 5.55 -19.38
N PRO A 149 1.46 6.59 -20.04
CA PRO A 149 2.12 7.29 -21.14
C PRO A 149 3.46 7.91 -20.75
N ASP A 150 3.59 8.47 -19.54
CA ASP A 150 4.81 9.21 -19.17
C ASP A 150 6.00 8.25 -19.00
N SER A 151 5.73 7.01 -18.59
CA SER A 151 6.71 5.94 -18.46
C SER A 151 6.73 4.96 -19.64
N GLY A 152 5.83 5.10 -20.62
CA GLY A 152 5.71 4.19 -21.76
C GLY A 152 5.36 2.75 -21.36
N ARG A 153 4.61 2.56 -20.27
CA ARG A 153 4.30 1.23 -19.70
C ARG A 153 2.80 0.97 -19.67
N THR A 154 2.46 -0.30 -19.54
CA THR A 154 1.10 -0.77 -19.27
C THR A 154 1.14 -1.68 -18.05
N MET A 155 0.24 -1.45 -17.10
CA MET A 155 0.04 -2.32 -15.95
C MET A 155 -1.27 -3.09 -16.09
N GLU A 156 -1.23 -4.38 -15.77
CA GLU A 156 -2.45 -5.19 -15.66
C GLU A 156 -2.80 -5.43 -14.19
N GLY A 157 -4.09 -5.35 -13.88
CA GLY A 157 -4.61 -5.55 -12.54
C GLY A 157 -4.10 -4.53 -11.52
N ALA A 158 -3.88 -3.27 -11.93
CA ALA A 158 -3.37 -2.22 -11.08
C ALA A 158 -4.34 -1.94 -9.93
N THR A 159 -3.84 -2.05 -8.70
CA THR A 159 -4.64 -1.98 -7.48
C THR A 159 -3.95 -1.06 -6.46
N LEU A 160 -4.71 -0.13 -5.89
CA LEU A 160 -4.31 0.69 -4.76
C LEU A 160 -5.26 0.40 -3.60
N VAL A 161 -4.71 0.08 -2.42
CA VAL A 161 -5.47 -0.15 -1.19
C VAL A 161 -4.97 0.82 -0.12
N VAL A 162 -5.91 1.49 0.55
CA VAL A 162 -5.64 2.38 1.69
C VAL A 162 -6.47 1.88 2.88
N ILE A 163 -5.79 1.50 3.96
CA ILE A 163 -6.35 1.01 5.21
C ILE A 163 -6.06 2.06 6.29
N ARG A 164 -7.05 2.39 7.10
CA ARG A 164 -6.92 3.36 8.20
C ARG A 164 -7.69 2.89 9.43
N ALA A 165 -7.14 3.14 10.62
CA ALA A 165 -7.88 2.99 11.86
C ALA A 165 -9.06 3.98 11.95
N VAL A 166 -10.17 3.49 12.49
CA VAL A 166 -11.40 4.24 12.76
C VAL A 166 -11.52 4.39 14.27
N GLY A 167 -11.36 5.61 14.78
CA GLY A 167 -11.68 5.95 16.18
C GLY A 167 -10.64 5.58 17.26
N GLY A 168 -9.43 5.16 16.91
CA GLY A 168 -8.38 4.80 17.88
C GLY A 168 -7.48 5.97 18.28
N GLY A 169 -7.76 6.58 19.43
CA GLY A 169 -6.75 6.92 20.46
C GLY A 169 -5.63 7.93 20.17
N GLY A 170 -5.65 8.67 19.07
CA GLY A 170 -4.75 9.81 18.84
C GLY A 170 -5.55 11.02 18.43
N GLU A 171 -5.57 12.04 19.29
CA GLU A 171 -6.11 13.36 19.02
C GLU A 171 -5.75 13.81 17.60
N VAL A 172 -6.76 13.93 16.73
CA VAL A 172 -6.79 14.69 15.47
C VAL A 172 -5.41 15.06 14.93
N VAL A 173 -4.65 14.09 14.42
CA VAL A 173 -3.63 14.41 13.41
C VAL A 173 -4.44 14.95 12.25
N LYS A 174 -4.47 16.29 12.07
CA LYS A 174 -5.06 17.02 10.93
C LYS A 174 -5.22 16.07 9.75
N GLY A 175 -6.46 15.58 9.55
CA GLY A 175 -6.71 14.33 8.84
C GLY A 175 -6.01 14.31 7.49
N LYS A 176 -4.86 13.63 7.41
CA LYS A 176 -4.14 13.44 6.15
C LYS A 176 -5.14 12.85 5.17
N SER A 177 -5.33 13.47 4.01
CA SER A 177 -6.23 12.92 3.00
C SER A 177 -5.69 11.57 2.50
N ASP A 178 -6.52 10.76 1.83
CA ASP A 178 -6.05 9.50 1.22
C ASP A 178 -4.90 9.79 0.24
N SER A 179 -4.97 10.92 -0.46
CA SER A 179 -3.90 11.40 -1.34
C SER A 179 -2.60 11.67 -0.59
N ASP A 180 -2.66 12.29 0.59
CA ASP A 180 -1.45 12.60 1.38
C ASP A 180 -0.78 11.33 1.89
N LEU A 181 -1.56 10.35 2.36
CA LEU A 181 -1.02 9.06 2.79
C LEU A 181 -0.38 8.29 1.64
N VAL A 182 -1.02 8.29 0.48
CA VAL A 182 -0.50 7.61 -0.72
C VAL A 182 0.78 8.28 -1.20
N ALA A 183 0.82 9.61 -1.26
CA ALA A 183 2.02 10.36 -1.59
C ALA A 183 3.14 10.11 -0.58
N ASP A 184 2.85 10.09 0.72
CA ASP A 184 3.83 9.79 1.77
C ASP A 184 4.29 8.33 1.80
N ALA A 185 3.54 7.41 1.18
CA ALA A 185 3.85 5.99 1.19
C ALA A 185 4.99 5.61 0.23
N PHE A 186 5.07 6.28 -0.92
CA PHE A 186 5.94 5.87 -2.02
C PHE A 186 6.91 6.96 -2.49
N LYS A 187 7.31 7.87 -1.57
CA LYS A 187 8.37 8.86 -1.82
C LYS A 187 9.78 8.25 -1.66
N GLY A 188 10.65 8.49 -2.63
CA GLY A 188 12.12 8.34 -2.54
C GLY A 188 12.73 7.00 -2.96
N GLY A 189 12.00 6.10 -3.62
CA GLY A 189 12.47 4.82 -4.18
C GLY A 189 12.94 4.89 -5.65
N ARG A 190 13.50 3.77 -6.14
CA ARG A 190 14.10 3.67 -7.49
C ARG A 190 13.09 3.62 -8.64
N GLU A 191 11.88 3.11 -8.38
CA GLU A 191 10.80 2.96 -9.38
C GLU A 191 9.71 4.04 -9.23
N ASP A 192 10.01 5.10 -8.47
CA ASP A 192 9.05 6.09 -8.02
C ASP A 192 8.24 6.72 -9.14
N LYS A 193 8.85 7.04 -10.28
CA LYS A 193 8.14 7.75 -11.35
C LYS A 193 6.99 6.92 -11.94
N VAL A 194 7.20 5.62 -12.11
CA VAL A 194 6.18 4.71 -12.67
C VAL A 194 5.07 4.48 -11.65
N VAL A 195 5.45 4.27 -10.39
CA VAL A 195 4.51 4.10 -9.27
C VAL A 195 3.70 5.38 -9.05
N GLU A 196 4.33 6.54 -9.05
CA GLU A 196 3.69 7.85 -8.86
C GLU A 196 2.68 8.16 -9.97
N GLU A 197 3.04 7.92 -11.23
CA GLU A 197 2.11 8.06 -12.35
C GLU A 197 0.89 7.14 -12.18
N ALA A 198 1.13 5.88 -11.80
CA ALA A 198 0.07 4.89 -11.62
C ALA A 198 -0.88 5.27 -10.47
N LEU A 199 -0.34 5.69 -9.33
CA LEU A 199 -1.11 6.15 -8.17
C LEU A 199 -1.97 7.36 -8.51
N ARG A 200 -1.40 8.34 -9.22
CA ARG A 200 -2.14 9.52 -9.68
C ARG A 200 -3.33 9.12 -10.55
N LYS A 201 -3.14 8.20 -11.50
CA LYS A 201 -4.24 7.73 -12.37
C LYS A 201 -5.29 6.94 -11.59
N LEU A 202 -4.88 6.01 -10.72
CA LEU A 202 -5.81 5.23 -9.89
C LEU A 202 -6.67 6.12 -8.98
N MET A 203 -6.10 7.18 -8.42
CA MET A 203 -6.82 8.12 -7.54
C MET A 203 -7.81 9.01 -8.29
N THR A 204 -7.64 9.21 -9.60
CA THR A 204 -8.63 9.91 -10.45
C THR A 204 -9.82 9.02 -10.84
N THR A 205 -9.73 7.72 -10.61
CA THR A 205 -10.80 6.77 -10.93
C THR A 205 -12.01 7.00 -10.03
N LYS A 206 -13.21 7.13 -10.64
CA LYS A 206 -14.48 7.36 -9.92
C LYS A 206 -14.89 6.18 -9.03
N ARG A 207 -14.48 4.96 -9.39
CA ARG A 207 -14.85 3.73 -8.69
C ARG A 207 -13.86 3.43 -7.56
N CYS A 208 -14.36 3.46 -6.33
CA CYS A 208 -13.64 3.10 -5.12
C CYS A 208 -14.48 2.09 -4.34
N TYR A 209 -13.92 0.93 -4.04
CA TYR A 209 -14.52 -0.05 -3.15
C TYR A 209 -14.19 0.34 -1.70
N THR A 210 -15.18 0.31 -0.82
CA THR A 210 -14.97 0.63 0.61
C THR A 210 -15.44 -0.54 1.46
N LEU A 211 -14.65 -0.92 2.45
CA LEU A 211 -14.95 -1.93 3.45
C LEU A 211 -14.68 -1.36 4.83
N GLU A 212 -15.60 -1.56 5.77
CA GLU A 212 -15.37 -1.27 7.19
C GLU A 212 -15.28 -2.59 7.95
N MET A 213 -14.26 -2.70 8.79
CA MET A 213 -14.01 -3.83 9.66
C MET A 213 -14.11 -3.32 11.10
N ASN A 214 -14.87 -4.01 11.94
CA ASN A 214 -14.91 -3.70 13.37
C ASN A 214 -13.60 -4.13 14.03
N ALA A 215 -13.33 -3.68 15.26
CA ALA A 215 -12.15 -4.11 16.00
C ALA A 215 -12.22 -5.60 16.38
N PHE A 216 -11.06 -6.28 16.44
CA PHE A 216 -10.93 -7.70 16.79
C PHE A 216 -9.59 -8.01 17.47
#